data_AF-A0A9W5Z2S6-F1
#
_entry.id   AF-A0A9W5Z2S6-F1
#
_cell.length_a   1.000
_cell.length_b   1.000
_cell.length_c   1.000
_cell.angle_alpha   90.00
_cell.angle_beta   90.00
_cell.angle_gamma   90.00
#
_symmetry.space_group_name_H-M   'P 1'
#
loop_
_entity.id
_entity.type
_entity.pdbx_description
1 polymer ?
#
loop_
_entity_poly.entity_id
_entity_poly.type
_entity_poly.pdbx_seq_one_letter_code
_entity_poly.pdbx_strand_id
1 'polypeptide(L)'
;MEGLAKVSEQFKEILKLNEPIKQMCAKFFKNQKSLLLLGRGGQFPTALEGALKIKEISYLHFIARGGRPIVICNYDDPEFSAAQTEKIEVPKTVDCLQGLLNVIPLQLISYWLAVGEGLNVDFPRNLAKSVTVE
;
A
#
# COMPACT_ATOMS: atom_id res chain seq x y z
N MET A 1 1.20 3.08 26.20
CA MET A 1 -0.19 2.73 25.86
C MET A 1 -0.89 3.80 25.02
N GLU A 2 -0.47 5.06 25.05
CA GLU A 2 -1.15 6.15 24.35
C GLU A 2 -1.20 5.99 22.81
N GLY A 3 -0.13 5.43 22.20
CA GLY A 3 -0.11 5.15 20.76
C GLY A 3 -1.23 4.21 20.30
N LEU A 4 -1.46 3.11 21.02
CA LEU A 4 -2.53 2.14 20.71
C LEU A 4 -3.93 2.77 20.79
N ALA A 5 -4.15 3.69 21.72
CA ALA A 5 -5.43 4.38 21.85
C ALA A 5 -5.74 5.28 20.64
N LYS A 6 -4.71 5.96 20.10
CA LYS A 6 -4.84 6.87 18.95
C LYS A 6 -4.87 6.16 17.60
N VAL A 7 -4.33 4.94 17.52
CA VAL A 7 -4.23 4.17 16.27
C VAL A 7 -5.59 4.00 15.59
N SER A 8 -6.68 3.78 16.33
CA SER A 8 -8.02 3.65 15.72
C SER A 8 -8.47 4.91 14.97
N GLU A 9 -8.16 6.10 15.50
CA GLU A 9 -8.47 7.38 14.85
C GLU A 9 -7.58 7.60 13.63
N GLN A 10 -6.30 7.25 13.75
CA GLN A 10 -5.32 7.29 12.65
C GLN A 10 -5.72 6.36 11.49
N PHE A 11 -6.25 5.17 11.78
CA PHE A 11 -6.84 4.28 10.77
C PHE A 11 -7.95 4.99 9.99
N LYS A 12 -8.91 5.62 10.70
CA LYS A 12 -10.02 6.34 10.06
C LYS A 12 -9.54 7.51 9.21
N GLU A 13 -8.49 8.19 9.64
CA GLU A 13 -7.86 9.26 8.87
C GLU A 13 -7.27 8.74 7.56
N ILE A 14 -6.50 7.65 7.61
CA ILE A 14 -5.90 7.03 6.41
C ILE A 14 -6.98 6.51 5.45
N LEU A 15 -8.08 5.97 5.97
CA LEU A 15 -9.20 5.51 5.13
C LEU A 15 -9.86 6.64 4.33
N LYS A 16 -9.74 7.91 4.74
CA LYS A 16 -10.19 9.07 3.94
C LYS A 16 -9.40 9.22 2.63
N LEU A 17 -8.20 8.61 2.54
CA LEU A 17 -7.38 8.60 1.33
C LEU A 17 -7.91 7.64 0.26
N ASN A 18 -9.01 6.92 0.51
CA ASN A 18 -9.60 5.97 -0.44
C ASN A 18 -9.86 6.57 -1.83
N GLU A 19 -10.57 7.70 -1.91
CA GLU A 19 -10.86 8.34 -3.21
C GLU A 19 -9.60 8.92 -3.90
N PRO A 20 -8.69 9.64 -3.19
CA PRO A 20 -7.40 10.02 -3.77
C PRO A 20 -6.59 8.84 -4.33
N ILE A 21 -6.51 7.73 -3.59
CA ILE A 21 -5.80 6.52 -4.00
C ILE A 21 -6.45 5.91 -5.24
N LYS A 22 -7.79 5.81 -5.28
CA LYS A 22 -8.53 5.34 -6.45
C LYS A 22 -8.22 6.16 -7.71
N GLN A 23 -8.23 7.49 -7.59
CA GLN A 23 -7.93 8.39 -8.70
C GLN A 23 -6.47 8.24 -9.16
N MET A 24 -5.53 8.13 -8.22
CA MET A 24 -4.12 7.86 -8.47
C MET A 24 -3.94 6.53 -9.23
N CYS A 25 -4.58 5.45 -8.77
CA CYS A 25 -4.60 4.14 -9.42
C CYS A 25 -5.09 4.23 -10.87
N ALA A 26 -6.25 4.86 -11.08
CA ALA A 26 -6.84 5.02 -12.41
C ALA A 26 -5.97 5.85 -13.37
N LYS A 27 -5.31 6.90 -12.85
CA LYS A 27 -4.48 7.82 -13.65
C LYS A 27 -3.12 7.23 -14.02
N PHE A 28 -2.46 6.54 -13.09
CA PHE A 28 -1.04 6.20 -13.24
C PHE A 28 -0.78 4.73 -13.53
N PHE A 29 -1.69 3.83 -13.15
CA PHE A 29 -1.41 2.40 -13.15
C PHE A 29 -2.14 1.60 -14.21
N LYS A 30 -3.09 2.19 -14.95
CA LYS A 30 -3.88 1.53 -15.99
C LYS A 30 -3.07 0.76 -17.04
N ASN A 31 -1.82 1.16 -17.31
CA ASN A 31 -0.93 0.50 -18.28
C ASN A 31 0.40 0.01 -17.65
N GLN A 32 0.53 0.06 -16.32
CA GLN A 32 1.78 -0.29 -15.66
C GLN A 32 1.77 -1.78 -15.29
N LYS A 33 2.77 -2.52 -15.77
CA LYS A 33 2.93 -3.95 -15.47
C LYS A 33 3.69 -4.23 -14.19
N SER A 34 4.37 -3.20 -13.67
CA SER A 34 5.30 -3.31 -12.55
C SER A 34 5.16 -2.12 -11.61
N LEU A 35 5.13 -2.39 -10.30
CA LEU A 35 5.24 -1.41 -9.23
C LEU A 35 6.55 -1.68 -8.47
N LEU A 36 7.16 -0.65 -7.88
CA LEU A 36 8.30 -0.77 -6.97
C LEU A 36 7.90 -0.24 -5.60
N LEU A 37 7.90 -1.11 -4.59
CA LEU A 37 7.73 -0.79 -3.18
C LEU A 37 9.07 -0.88 -2.46
N LEU A 38 9.45 0.18 -1.75
CA LEU A 38 10.69 0.26 -0.98
C LEU A 38 10.35 0.52 0.49
N GLY A 39 10.99 -0.21 1.39
CA GLY A 39 10.88 0.00 2.83
C GLY A 39 12.22 -0.27 3.51
N ARG A 40 12.59 0.53 4.51
CA ARG A 40 13.81 0.36 5.33
C ARG A 40 13.47 0.12 6.80
N GLY A 41 14.33 -0.61 7.52
CA GLY A 41 14.16 -0.86 8.96
C GLY A 41 12.81 -1.53 9.29
N GLY A 42 12.07 -0.96 10.25
CA GLY A 42 10.75 -1.46 10.66
C GLY A 42 9.66 -1.42 9.57
N GLN A 43 9.93 -0.76 8.43
CA GLN A 43 9.02 -0.69 7.28
C GLN A 43 9.27 -1.78 6.23
N PHE A 44 10.34 -2.56 6.38
CA PHE A 44 10.65 -3.66 5.46
C PHE A 44 9.53 -4.72 5.41
N PRO A 45 8.95 -5.19 6.55
CA PRO A 45 7.83 -6.13 6.52
C PRO A 45 6.60 -5.55 5.82
N THR A 46 6.32 -4.26 6.01
CA THR A 46 5.20 -3.58 5.35
C THR A 46 5.37 -3.53 3.83
N ALA A 47 6.58 -3.27 3.34
CA ALA A 47 6.87 -3.28 1.92
C ALA A 47 6.72 -4.69 1.31
N LEU A 48 7.17 -5.73 2.02
CA LEU A 48 6.97 -7.12 1.60
C LEU A 48 5.49 -7.51 1.54
N GLU A 49 4.73 -7.17 2.58
CA GLU A 49 3.28 -7.45 2.66
C GLU A 49 2.51 -6.72 1.55
N GLY A 50 2.82 -5.46 1.29
CA GLY A 50 2.23 -4.71 0.19
C GLY A 50 2.53 -5.34 -1.17
N ALA A 51 3.77 -5.79 -1.38
CA ALA A 51 4.16 -6.47 -2.61
C ALA A 51 3.41 -7.80 -2.80
N LEU A 52 3.24 -8.56 -1.70
CA LEU A 52 2.48 -9.80 -1.71
C LEU A 52 1.02 -9.54 -2.08
N LYS A 53 0.34 -8.60 -1.40
CA LYS A 53 -1.06 -8.28 -1.70
C LYS A 53 -1.31 -7.82 -3.13
N ILE A 54 -0.41 -7.03 -3.72
CA ILE A 54 -0.54 -6.61 -5.11
C ILE A 54 -0.37 -7.81 -6.05
N LYS A 55 0.59 -8.69 -5.76
CA LYS A 55 0.79 -9.92 -6.54
C LYS A 55 -0.42 -10.87 -6.47
N GLU A 56 -1.02 -11.01 -5.30
CA GLU A 56 -2.16 -11.90 -5.05
C GLU A 56 -3.44 -11.44 -5.77
N ILE A 57 -3.73 -10.13 -5.73
CA ILE A 57 -5.03 -9.60 -6.15
C ILE A 57 -4.99 -8.98 -7.56
N SER A 58 -3.89 -8.31 -7.94
CA SER A 58 -3.82 -7.59 -9.22
C SER A 58 -2.97 -8.28 -10.29
N TYR A 59 -2.33 -9.42 -9.99
CA TYR A 59 -1.43 -10.18 -10.89
C TYR A 59 -0.32 -9.36 -11.55
N LEU A 60 0.00 -8.18 -11.02
CA LEU A 60 1.09 -7.36 -11.52
C LEU A 60 2.42 -8.00 -11.13
N HIS A 61 3.36 -8.01 -12.08
CA HIS A 61 4.67 -8.60 -11.85
C HIS A 61 5.62 -7.54 -11.32
N PHE A 62 6.23 -7.79 -10.17
CA PHE A 62 7.20 -6.87 -9.59
C PHE A 62 8.55 -7.00 -10.31
N ILE A 63 8.84 -6.12 -11.26
CA ILE A 63 10.20 -5.97 -11.83
C ILE A 63 10.68 -4.57 -11.48
N ALA A 64 11.80 -4.51 -10.76
CA ALA A 64 12.40 -3.30 -10.19
C ALA A 64 12.94 -2.27 -11.22
N ARG A 65 12.59 -2.37 -12.50
CA ARG A 65 13.16 -1.53 -13.57
C ARG A 65 12.06 -0.81 -14.36
N GLY A 66 12.05 0.52 -14.29
CA GLY A 66 11.20 1.41 -15.10
C GLY A 66 9.83 1.76 -14.52
N GLY A 67 9.47 1.26 -13.33
CA GLY A 67 8.22 1.61 -12.66
C GLY A 67 8.26 3.00 -12.03
N ARG A 68 7.09 3.67 -11.93
CA ARG A 68 6.95 4.92 -11.16
C ARG A 68 6.87 4.57 -9.67
N PRO A 69 7.79 5.05 -8.82
CA PRO A 69 7.72 4.77 -7.38
C PRO A 69 6.53 5.49 -6.75
N ILE A 70 5.94 4.89 -5.72
CA ILE A 70 5.04 5.57 -4.77
C ILE A 70 5.79 5.66 -3.45
N VAL A 71 5.78 6.84 -2.82
CA VAL A 71 6.39 7.04 -1.51
C VAL A 71 5.30 7.12 -0.45
N ILE A 72 5.37 6.25 0.57
CA ILE A 72 4.56 6.39 1.79
C ILE A 72 5.43 7.04 2.84
N CYS A 73 5.05 8.23 3.29
CA CYS A 73 5.81 9.02 4.26
C CYS A 73 4.90 9.62 5.33
N ASN A 74 5.49 10.07 6.43
CA ASN A 74 4.73 10.80 7.42
C ASN A 74 4.36 12.21 6.91
N TYR A 75 3.33 12.81 7.49
CA TYR A 75 3.03 14.22 7.27
C TYR A 75 4.27 15.09 7.50
N ASP A 76 4.52 16.01 6.57
CA ASP A 76 5.61 16.98 6.62
C ASP A 76 7.03 16.38 6.73
N ASP A 77 7.25 15.18 6.20
CA ASP A 77 8.57 14.55 6.23
C ASP A 77 9.60 15.36 5.39
N PRO A 78 10.63 15.97 6.03
CA PRO A 78 11.59 16.82 5.35
C PRO A 78 12.48 16.03 4.36
N GLU A 79 12.65 14.71 4.56
CA GLU A 79 13.44 13.84 3.69
C GLU A 79 12.79 13.71 2.29
N PHE A 80 11.47 13.88 2.22
CA PHE A 80 10.70 13.68 1.00
C PHE A 80 10.03 14.94 0.46
N SER A 81 10.22 16.11 1.06
CA SER A 81 9.62 17.39 0.63
C SER A 81 9.91 17.73 -0.85
N ALA A 82 11.13 17.47 -1.32
CA ALA A 82 11.62 17.89 -2.65
C ALA A 82 11.41 16.88 -3.80
N ALA A 83 10.94 15.66 -3.53
CA ALA A 83 10.84 14.62 -4.56
C ALA A 83 9.59 14.81 -5.45
N GLN A 84 9.77 14.78 -6.79
CA GLN A 84 8.75 14.88 -7.83
C GLN A 84 7.90 13.59 -7.99
N THR A 85 7.83 12.78 -6.95
CA THR A 85 7.18 11.47 -6.91
C THR A 85 5.81 11.59 -6.25
N GLU A 86 4.85 10.76 -6.65
CA GLU A 86 3.56 10.66 -5.97
C GLU A 86 3.75 10.17 -4.53
N LYS A 87 3.16 10.91 -3.58
CA LYS A 87 3.30 10.65 -2.14
C LYS A 87 1.94 10.30 -1.54
N ILE A 88 1.97 9.40 -0.57
CA ILE A 88 0.85 9.11 0.30
C ILE A 88 1.30 9.42 1.71
N GLU A 89 0.75 10.48 2.25
CA GLU A 89 1.07 10.92 3.60
C GLU A 89 0.17 10.23 4.62
N VAL A 90 0.80 9.72 5.68
CA VAL A 90 0.12 9.00 6.76
C VAL A 90 0.49 9.57 8.12
N PRO A 91 -0.43 9.53 9.10
CA PRO A 91 -0.16 10.01 10.44
C PRO A 91 1.03 9.29 11.08
N LYS A 92 1.81 10.05 11.83
CA LYS A 92 2.92 9.53 12.62
C LYS A 92 2.39 8.85 13.89
N THR A 93 2.88 7.66 14.16
CA THR A 93 2.62 6.95 15.42
C THR A 93 3.92 6.42 16.00
N VAL A 94 3.85 5.63 17.06
CA VAL A 94 5.04 4.97 17.63
C VAL A 94 5.64 4.00 16.61
N ASP A 95 6.97 3.92 16.55
CA ASP A 95 7.71 3.24 15.48
C ASP A 95 7.24 1.81 15.21
N CYS A 96 6.97 1.04 16.27
CA CYS A 96 6.51 -0.35 16.16
C CYS A 96 5.08 -0.49 15.63
N LEU A 97 4.26 0.56 15.70
CA LEU A 97 2.89 0.59 15.16
C LEU A 97 2.82 1.28 13.79
N GLN A 98 3.86 1.99 13.36
CA GLN A 98 3.86 2.69 12.08
C GLN A 98 3.63 1.74 10.90
N GLY A 99 4.16 0.51 10.98
CA GLY A 99 3.93 -0.51 9.95
C GLY A 99 2.45 -0.88 9.77
N LEU A 100 1.63 -0.81 10.84
CA LEU A 100 0.18 -1.05 10.79
C LEU A 100 -0.57 0.06 10.06
N LEU A 101 -0.10 1.30 10.17
CA LEU A 101 -0.68 2.42 9.43
C LEU A 101 -0.26 2.37 7.96
N ASN A 102 1.00 2.08 7.71
CA ASN A 102 1.58 2.09 6.36
C ASN A 102 1.07 0.96 5.46
N VAL A 103 0.50 -0.13 6.02
CA VAL A 103 -0.08 -1.22 5.23
C VAL A 103 -1.43 -0.85 4.61
N ILE A 104 -2.20 0.05 5.22
CA ILE A 104 -3.56 0.37 4.76
C ILE A 104 -3.56 1.00 3.37
N PRO A 105 -2.72 2.01 3.05
CA PRO A 105 -2.67 2.55 1.70
C PRO A 105 -2.25 1.51 0.67
N LEU A 106 -1.33 0.60 1.02
CA LEU A 106 -0.91 -0.49 0.14
C LEU A 106 -2.06 -1.46 -0.15
N GLN A 107 -2.90 -1.74 0.83
CA GLN A 107 -4.12 -2.53 0.66
C GLN A 107 -5.13 -1.83 -0.26
N LEU A 108 -5.35 -0.52 -0.08
CA LEU A 108 -6.25 0.27 -0.92
C LEU A 108 -5.74 0.34 -2.38
N ILE A 109 -4.44 0.51 -2.57
CA ILE A 109 -3.80 0.47 -3.90
C ILE A 109 -4.06 -0.90 -4.54
N SER A 110 -3.73 -2.00 -3.85
CA SER A 110 -3.95 -3.36 -4.35
C SER A 110 -5.42 -3.58 -4.78
N TYR A 111 -6.37 -3.17 -3.92
CA TYR A 111 -7.80 -3.25 -4.20
C TYR A 111 -8.18 -2.48 -5.47
N TRP A 112 -7.84 -1.20 -5.58
CA TRP A 112 -8.23 -0.38 -6.72
C TRP A 112 -7.52 -0.77 -8.03
N LEU A 113 -6.29 -1.29 -7.94
CA LEU A 113 -5.61 -1.87 -9.10
C LEU A 113 -6.37 -3.09 -9.61
N ALA A 114 -6.75 -4.02 -8.73
CA ALA A 114 -7.49 -5.21 -9.12
C ALA A 114 -8.89 -4.89 -9.66
N VAL A 115 -9.61 -3.96 -9.03
CA VAL A 115 -10.91 -3.48 -9.52
C VAL A 115 -10.75 -2.80 -10.89
N GLY A 116 -9.68 -2.03 -11.10
CA GLY A 116 -9.37 -1.40 -12.38
C GLY A 116 -9.14 -2.40 -13.52
N GLU A 117 -8.61 -3.58 -13.21
CA GLU A 117 -8.41 -4.71 -14.14
C GLU A 117 -9.65 -5.61 -14.27
N GLY A 118 -10.75 -5.30 -13.58
CA GLY A 118 -11.98 -6.09 -13.59
C GLY A 118 -11.86 -7.44 -12.86
N LEU A 119 -10.94 -7.56 -11.91
CA LEU A 119 -10.72 -8.77 -11.14
C LEU A 119 -11.64 -8.84 -9.91
N ASN A 120 -12.02 -10.06 -9.51
CA ASN A 120 -12.77 -10.29 -8.28
C ASN A 120 -11.80 -10.34 -7.10
N VAL A 121 -11.80 -9.28 -6.29
CA VAL A 121 -10.93 -9.12 -5.11
C VAL A 121 -11.28 -10.06 -3.96
N ASP A 122 -12.55 -10.50 -3.85
CA ASP A 122 -13.00 -11.41 -2.80
C ASP A 122 -12.64 -12.88 -3.10
N PHE A 123 -12.45 -13.19 -4.40
CA PHE A 123 -12.09 -14.52 -4.89
C PHE A 123 -10.86 -14.44 -5.81
N PRO A 124 -9.67 -14.16 -5.26
CA PRO A 124 -8.44 -14.16 -6.04
C PRO A 124 -8.15 -15.59 -6.55
N ARG A 125 -7.77 -15.71 -7.83
CA ARG A 125 -7.45 -16.99 -8.48
C ARG A 125 -6.25 -17.65 -7.78
N ASN A 126 -6.32 -18.97 -7.64
CA ASN A 126 -5.26 -19.82 -7.08
C ASN A 126 -4.93 -19.57 -5.61
N LEU A 127 -5.80 -18.87 -4.88
CA LEU A 127 -5.66 -18.62 -3.45
C LEU A 127 -6.87 -19.18 -2.70
N ALA A 128 -6.57 -19.88 -1.60
CA ALA A 128 -7.57 -20.34 -0.65
C ALA A 128 -7.45 -19.53 0.64
N LYS A 129 -8.56 -19.32 1.34
CA LYS A 129 -8.60 -18.56 2.60
C LYS A 129 -7.74 -19.19 3.71
N SER A 130 -7.52 -20.49 3.63
CA SER A 130 -6.62 -21.24 4.51
C SER A 130 -6.14 -22.48 3.77
N VAL A 131 -4.85 -22.78 3.86
CA VAL A 131 -4.29 -24.07 3.42
C VAL A 131 -4.36 -25.00 4.62
N THR A 132 -5.22 -26.02 4.55
CA THR A 132 -5.44 -26.99 5.64
C THR A 132 -4.95 -28.38 5.28
N VAL A 133 -4.03 -28.48 4.31
CA VAL A 133 -3.42 -29.74 3.88
C VAL A 133 -1.93 -29.70 4.21
N GLU A 134 -1.42 -30.83 4.71
CA GLU A 134 -0.02 -31.04 5.08
C GLU A 134 0.89 -31.21 3.85
#